data_AF-A0A0D0GFW8-F1
#
_entry.id   AF-A0A0D0GFW8-F1
#
_cell.length_a   1.000
_cell.length_b   1.000
_cell.length_c   1.000
_cell.angle_alpha   90.00
_cell.angle_beta   90.00
_cell.angle_gamma   90.00
#
_symmetry.space_group_name_H-M   'P 1'
#
loop_
_entity.id
_entity.type
_entity.pdbx_description
1 polymer ?
#
loop_
_entity_poly.entity_id
_entity_poly.type
_entity_poly.pdbx_seq_one_letter_code
_entity_poly.pdbx_strand_id
1 'polypeptide(L)'
;MKFIKTFMAVAITGTVLFSACTEKTSTLEKELSGEHTKLEAEHKTLEEAHEKMEAAHAMFSKAHEALKEGTNSKHHAIELDHIKLLAAHKALIDKHAAIIKAHDELEKKHADGKSTEEEIKADHQQMQQEDEQLMAEHKKMEAEHKLITEQDEKIKKEDKMGL
;
A
#
# COMPACT_ATOMS: atom_id res chain seq x y z
N MET A 1 -60.90 -57.48 27.61
CA MET A 1 -60.95 -57.58 26.13
C MET A 1 -60.80 -56.19 25.50
N LYS A 2 -59.63 -55.89 24.95
CA LYS A 2 -59.42 -55.23 23.64
C LYS A 2 -57.91 -55.28 23.32
N PHE A 3 -57.62 -55.77 22.12
CA PHE A 3 -56.34 -56.15 21.52
C PHE A 3 -55.46 -54.91 21.22
N ILE A 4 -54.15 -54.89 21.53
CA ILE A 4 -52.97 -55.31 20.75
C ILE A 4 -52.73 -54.57 19.40
N LYS A 5 -51.51 -53.99 19.31
CA LYS A 5 -50.66 -53.59 18.15
C LYS A 5 -50.98 -52.30 17.39
N THR A 6 -50.00 -51.39 17.32
CA THR A 6 -49.21 -51.11 16.09
C THR A 6 -47.90 -50.40 16.46
N PHE A 7 -46.81 -50.86 15.83
CA PHE A 7 -45.41 -50.42 15.90
C PHE A 7 -45.12 -49.42 14.75
N MET A 8 -43.96 -48.73 14.80
CA MET A 8 -43.36 -47.86 13.75
C MET A 8 -43.89 -46.40 13.71
N ALA A 9 -43.11 -45.35 13.47
CA ALA A 9 -41.77 -45.23 12.87
C ALA A 9 -41.02 -43.98 13.39
N VAL A 10 -39.69 -44.08 13.35
CA VAL A 10 -38.69 -43.01 13.50
C VAL A 10 -38.73 -42.06 12.30
N ALA A 11 -38.54 -40.76 12.52
CA ALA A 11 -38.03 -39.81 11.52
C ALA A 11 -37.31 -38.66 12.27
N ILE A 12 -35.99 -38.74 12.46
CA ILE A 12 -34.94 -38.27 11.54
C ILE A 12 -34.90 -36.74 11.46
N THR A 13 -33.97 -36.20 12.25
CA THR A 13 -33.10 -35.03 12.01
C THR A 13 -33.73 -33.82 11.33
N GLY A 14 -33.96 -32.76 12.12
CA GLY A 14 -33.96 -31.40 11.60
C GLY A 14 -32.54 -31.04 11.18
N THR A 15 -32.22 -31.27 9.91
CA THR A 15 -30.99 -30.82 9.27
C THR A 15 -31.03 -29.29 9.27
N VAL A 16 -30.13 -28.68 10.04
CA VAL A 16 -29.87 -27.26 9.95
C VAL A 16 -29.24 -27.01 8.57
N LEU A 17 -29.99 -26.36 7.69
CA LEU A 17 -29.52 -25.90 6.39
C LEU A 17 -28.55 -24.71 6.59
N PHE A 18 -27.28 -25.01 6.89
CA PHE A 18 -26.15 -24.08 6.72
C PHE A 18 -25.24 -24.66 5.63
N SER A 19 -25.60 -24.53 4.35
CA SER A 19 -24.66 -24.88 3.27
C SER A 19 -24.78 -23.99 2.03
N ALA A 20 -25.59 -22.93 2.06
CA ALA A 20 -25.68 -21.99 0.93
C ALA A 20 -24.74 -20.77 1.07
N CYS A 21 -24.22 -20.49 2.26
CA CYS A 21 -23.36 -19.33 2.50
C CYS A 21 -21.86 -19.61 2.24
N THR A 22 -21.42 -20.86 2.36
CA THR A 22 -19.99 -21.21 2.28
C THR A 22 -19.39 -21.09 0.88
N GLU A 23 -20.15 -21.36 -0.19
CA GLU A 23 -19.60 -21.28 -1.56
C GLU A 23 -19.42 -19.84 -2.03
N LYS A 24 -20.34 -18.93 -1.65
CA LYS A 24 -20.33 -17.54 -2.10
C LYS A 24 -19.23 -16.72 -1.39
N THR A 25 -19.02 -16.98 -0.10
CA THR A 25 -17.90 -16.40 0.66
C THR A 25 -16.55 -16.88 0.12
N SER A 26 -16.44 -18.17 -0.25
CA SER A 26 -15.23 -18.73 -0.86
C SER A 26 -14.85 -18.07 -2.19
N THR A 27 -15.83 -17.73 -3.04
CA THR A 27 -15.54 -17.01 -4.29
C THR A 27 -15.09 -15.57 -4.05
N LEU A 28 -15.69 -14.87 -3.10
CA LEU A 28 -15.35 -13.49 -2.75
C LEU A 28 -13.93 -13.41 -2.17
N GLU A 29 -13.60 -14.29 -1.21
CA GLU A 29 -12.25 -14.36 -0.64
C GLU A 29 -11.18 -14.65 -1.70
N LYS A 30 -11.48 -15.50 -2.68
CA LYS A 30 -10.53 -15.83 -3.75
C LYS A 30 -10.28 -14.66 -4.71
N GLU A 31 -11.31 -13.88 -5.03
CA GLU A 31 -11.19 -12.67 -5.84
C GLU A 31 -10.35 -11.62 -5.12
N LEU A 32 -10.68 -11.38 -3.86
CA LEU A 32 -10.01 -10.40 -3.00
C LEU A 32 -8.54 -10.76 -2.73
N SER A 33 -8.23 -12.04 -2.52
CA SER A 33 -6.84 -12.52 -2.41
C SER A 33 -6.03 -12.27 -3.70
N GLY A 34 -6.68 -12.35 -4.87
CA GLY A 34 -6.07 -12.00 -6.14
C GLY A 34 -5.75 -10.51 -6.27
N GLU A 35 -6.65 -9.64 -5.82
CA GLU A 35 -6.41 -8.19 -5.75
C GLU A 35 -5.27 -7.86 -4.79
N HIS A 36 -5.23 -8.51 -3.62
CA HIS A 36 -4.18 -8.32 -2.63
C HIS A 36 -2.80 -8.68 -3.19
N THR A 37 -2.68 -9.83 -3.85
CA THR A 37 -1.40 -10.26 -4.48
C THR A 37 -0.91 -9.24 -5.52
N LYS A 38 -1.84 -8.64 -6.29
CA LYS A 38 -1.52 -7.59 -7.26
C LYS A 38 -1.03 -6.33 -6.56
N LEU A 39 -1.70 -5.94 -5.48
CA LEU A 39 -1.33 -4.78 -4.69
C LEU A 39 0.05 -4.95 -4.04
N GLU A 40 0.34 -6.10 -3.44
CA GLU A 40 1.68 -6.42 -2.90
C GLU A 40 2.78 -6.28 -3.95
N ALA A 41 2.53 -6.75 -5.18
CA ALA A 41 3.48 -6.62 -6.28
C ALA A 41 3.70 -5.16 -6.69
N GLU A 42 2.64 -4.35 -6.71
CA GLU A 42 2.73 -2.90 -6.92
C GLU A 42 3.54 -2.23 -5.79
N HIS A 43 3.29 -2.60 -4.54
CA HIS A 43 4.00 -2.07 -3.37
C HIS A 43 5.50 -2.39 -3.42
N LYS A 44 5.86 -3.62 -3.79
CA LYS A 44 7.27 -4.00 -3.97
C LYS A 44 7.94 -3.18 -5.07
N THR A 45 7.23 -2.94 -6.17
CA THR A 45 7.74 -2.10 -7.27
C THR A 45 8.00 -0.67 -6.80
N LEU A 46 7.11 -0.12 -5.96
CA LEU A 46 7.29 1.19 -5.34
C LEU A 46 8.49 1.20 -4.38
N GLU A 47 8.66 0.18 -3.55
CA GLU A 47 9.81 0.06 -2.64
C GLU A 47 11.15 0.07 -3.41
N GLU A 48 11.24 -0.67 -4.52
CA GLU A 48 12.42 -0.65 -5.39
C GLU A 48 12.66 0.71 -6.07
N ALA A 49 11.59 1.44 -6.41
CA ALA A 49 11.70 2.81 -6.95
C ALA A 49 12.21 3.77 -5.88
N HIS A 50 11.77 3.60 -4.63
CA HIS A 50 12.22 4.38 -3.48
C HIS A 50 13.71 4.17 -3.18
N GLU A 51 14.19 2.93 -3.13
CA GLU A 51 15.62 2.63 -2.90
C GLU A 51 16.53 3.33 -3.94
N LYS A 52 16.13 3.30 -5.22
CA LYS A 52 16.86 3.98 -6.29
C LYS A 52 16.92 5.48 -6.08
N MET A 53 15.82 6.06 -5.62
CA MET A 53 15.72 7.49 -5.37
C MET A 53 16.51 7.92 -4.12
N GLU A 54 16.52 7.13 -3.05
CA GLU A 54 17.38 7.38 -1.89
C GLU A 54 18.87 7.36 -2.29
N ALA A 55 19.27 6.40 -3.13
CA ALA A 55 20.64 6.34 -3.66
C ALA A 55 20.98 7.58 -4.50
N ALA A 56 20.07 8.02 -5.37
CA ALA A 56 20.26 9.25 -6.16
C ALA A 56 20.41 10.49 -5.26
N HIS A 57 19.60 10.59 -4.20
CA HIS A 57 19.72 11.67 -3.22
C HIS A 57 21.05 11.63 -2.46
N ALA A 58 21.51 10.47 -2.02
CA ALA A 58 22.80 10.34 -1.34
C ALA A 58 23.96 10.82 -2.24
N MET A 59 23.91 10.53 -3.54
CA MET A 59 24.88 11.05 -4.50
C MET A 59 24.77 12.56 -4.68
N PHE A 60 23.55 13.09 -4.75
CA PHE A 60 23.28 14.53 -4.85
C PHE A 60 23.84 15.29 -3.63
N SER A 61 23.49 14.89 -2.41
CA SER A 61 23.95 15.54 -1.18
C SER A 61 25.47 15.57 -1.09
N LYS A 62 26.12 14.44 -1.42
CA LYS A 62 27.59 14.38 -1.44
C LYS A 62 28.21 15.32 -2.48
N ALA A 63 27.57 15.49 -3.64
CA ALA A 63 28.04 16.42 -4.66
C ALA A 63 27.93 17.87 -4.17
N HIS A 64 26.82 18.23 -3.53
CA HIS A 64 26.57 19.58 -3.00
C HIS A 64 27.47 19.93 -1.81
N GLU A 65 27.68 19.00 -0.86
CA GLU A 65 28.66 19.16 0.23
C GLU A 65 30.07 19.47 -0.30
N ALA A 66 30.45 18.89 -1.45
CA ALA A 66 31.75 19.11 -2.07
C ALA A 66 31.91 20.50 -2.72
N LEU A 67 30.81 21.18 -3.07
CA LEU A 67 30.84 22.51 -3.70
C LEU A 67 31.24 23.63 -2.71
N LYS A 68 31.16 23.37 -1.39
CA LYS A 68 31.53 24.32 -0.31
C LYS A 68 30.94 25.73 -0.50
N GLU A 69 29.73 25.81 -1.04
CA GLU A 69 29.08 27.09 -1.26
C GLU A 69 28.52 27.68 0.04
N GLY A 70 28.34 29.01 0.06
CA GLY A 70 27.70 29.67 1.20
C GLY A 70 26.21 29.32 1.31
N THR A 71 25.64 29.42 2.50
CA THR A 71 24.22 29.10 2.80
C THR A 71 23.20 29.96 2.06
N ASN A 72 23.63 30.98 1.31
CA ASN A 72 22.77 31.84 0.50
C ASN A 72 22.81 31.48 -1.00
N SER A 73 23.50 30.40 -1.37
CA SER A 73 23.59 30.00 -2.77
C SER A 73 22.31 29.30 -3.24
N LYS A 74 22.09 29.32 -4.55
CA LYS A 74 20.95 28.60 -5.14
C LYS A 74 21.09 27.08 -4.97
N HIS A 75 22.32 26.56 -4.96
CA HIS A 75 22.62 25.16 -4.68
C HIS A 75 22.14 24.74 -3.29
N HIS A 76 22.44 25.54 -2.26
CA HIS A 76 21.98 25.28 -0.91
C HIS A 76 20.44 25.28 -0.79
N ALA A 77 19.76 26.17 -1.52
CA ALA A 77 18.30 26.18 -1.54
C ALA A 77 17.72 24.88 -2.14
N ILE A 78 18.28 24.41 -3.25
CA ILE A 78 17.89 23.13 -3.88
C ILE A 78 18.19 21.95 -2.95
N GLU A 79 19.34 21.97 -2.27
CA GLU A 79 19.70 20.94 -1.29
C GLU A 79 18.68 20.85 -0.15
N LEU A 80 18.25 21.99 0.40
CA LEU A 80 17.21 22.01 1.43
C LEU A 80 15.88 21.45 0.93
N ASP A 81 15.52 21.73 -0.33
CA ASP A 81 14.28 21.20 -0.91
C ASP A 81 14.37 19.70 -1.16
N HIS A 82 15.52 19.18 -1.59
CA HIS A 82 15.77 17.73 -1.64
C HIS A 82 15.69 17.06 -0.27
N ILE A 83 16.26 17.65 0.79
CA ILE A 83 16.18 17.10 2.15
C ILE A 83 14.72 17.00 2.63
N LYS A 84 13.92 18.03 2.37
CA LYS A 84 12.47 18.01 2.70
C LYS A 84 11.75 16.91 1.93
N LEU A 85 12.05 16.78 0.63
CA LEU A 85 11.46 15.76 -0.22
C LEU A 85 11.85 14.35 0.25
N LEU A 86 13.10 14.13 0.66
CA LEU A 86 13.55 12.86 1.23
C LEU A 86 12.82 12.51 2.54
N ALA A 87 12.63 13.49 3.42
CA ALA A 87 11.86 13.29 4.65
C ALA A 87 10.39 12.94 4.34
N ALA A 88 9.79 13.59 3.34
CA ALA A 88 8.45 13.27 2.87
C ALA A 88 8.36 11.85 2.27
N HIS A 89 9.36 11.44 1.48
CA HIS A 89 9.47 10.08 0.95
C HIS A 89 9.53 9.05 2.07
N LYS A 90 10.41 9.26 3.05
CA LYS A 90 10.53 8.33 4.18
C LYS A 90 9.21 8.19 4.94
N ALA A 91 8.51 9.30 5.19
CA ALA A 91 7.20 9.26 5.82
C ALA A 91 6.17 8.49 4.98
N LEU A 92 6.22 8.61 3.65
CA LEU A 92 5.36 7.86 2.74
C LEU A 92 5.66 6.35 2.77
N ILE A 93 6.93 5.95 2.81
CA ILE A 93 7.35 4.54 2.96
C ILE A 93 6.86 3.98 4.29
N ASP A 94 7.03 4.71 5.39
CA ASP A 94 6.59 4.27 6.70
C ASP A 94 5.04 4.09 6.74
N LYS A 95 4.28 4.94 6.02
CA LYS A 95 2.83 4.74 5.81
C LYS A 95 2.52 3.49 4.99
N HIS A 96 3.23 3.26 3.87
CA HIS A 96 3.04 2.05 3.05
C HIS A 96 3.24 0.78 3.87
N ALA A 97 4.32 0.70 4.64
CA ALA A 97 4.62 -0.45 5.47
C ALA A 97 3.52 -0.70 6.53
N ALA A 98 2.94 0.37 7.08
CA ALA A 98 1.83 0.26 8.02
C ALA A 98 0.55 -0.28 7.35
N ILE A 99 0.25 0.17 6.12
CA ILE A 99 -0.91 -0.30 5.34
C ILE A 99 -0.76 -1.78 4.99
N ILE A 100 0.40 -2.21 4.47
CA ILE A 100 0.67 -3.63 4.18
C ILE A 100 0.43 -4.49 5.41
N LYS A 101 0.95 -4.06 6.57
CA LYS A 101 0.75 -4.77 7.82
C LYS A 101 -0.73 -4.84 8.24
N ALA A 102 -1.48 -3.75 8.05
CA ALA A 102 -2.91 -3.73 8.34
C ALA A 102 -3.69 -4.68 7.41
N HIS A 103 -3.33 -4.71 6.13
CA HIS A 103 -3.93 -5.63 5.16
C HIS A 103 -3.62 -7.10 5.53
N ASP A 104 -2.37 -7.41 5.89
CA ASP A 104 -1.93 -8.71 6.42
C ASP A 104 -2.74 -9.17 7.65
N GLU A 105 -3.13 -8.24 8.52
CA GLU A 105 -3.94 -8.51 9.71
C GLU A 105 -5.42 -8.74 9.34
N LEU A 106 -5.94 -8.01 8.36
CA LEU A 106 -7.29 -8.20 7.81
C LEU A 106 -7.42 -9.56 7.12
N GLU A 107 -6.45 -9.98 6.32
CA GLU A 107 -6.47 -11.30 5.69
C GLU A 107 -6.55 -12.43 6.72
N LYS A 108 -5.76 -12.33 7.80
CA LYS A 108 -5.81 -13.30 8.92
C LYS A 108 -7.18 -13.29 9.60
N LYS A 109 -7.77 -12.11 9.82
CA LYS A 109 -9.12 -11.95 10.40
C LYS A 109 -10.20 -12.55 9.49
N HIS A 110 -10.07 -12.42 8.18
CA HIS A 110 -11.02 -13.00 7.22
C HIS A 110 -10.87 -14.54 7.20
N ALA A 111 -9.63 -15.06 7.16
CA ALA A 111 -9.35 -16.50 7.19
C ALA A 111 -9.84 -17.21 8.46
N ASP A 112 -9.96 -16.48 9.57
CA ASP A 112 -10.53 -16.96 10.84
C ASP A 112 -12.06 -17.26 10.75
N GLY A 113 -12.72 -16.84 9.66
CA GLY A 113 -14.13 -17.13 9.37
C GLY A 113 -15.13 -16.42 10.28
N LYS A 114 -14.68 -15.44 11.08
CA LYS A 114 -15.52 -14.70 12.05
C LYS A 114 -16.14 -13.43 11.48
N SER A 115 -15.69 -12.99 10.30
CA SER A 115 -16.16 -11.76 9.65
C SER A 115 -17.36 -12.05 8.76
N THR A 116 -18.33 -11.13 8.71
CA THR A 116 -19.45 -11.24 7.77
C THR A 116 -19.06 -10.82 6.36
N GLU A 117 -19.86 -11.18 5.35
CA GLU A 117 -19.63 -10.76 3.95
C GLU A 117 -19.64 -9.22 3.83
N GLU A 118 -20.52 -8.55 4.56
CA GLU A 118 -20.58 -7.09 4.61
C GLU A 118 -19.34 -6.46 5.25
N GLU A 119 -18.82 -7.06 6.33
CA GLU A 119 -17.57 -6.62 6.97
C GLU A 119 -16.37 -6.79 6.04
N ILE A 120 -16.26 -7.95 5.38
CA ILE A 120 -15.18 -8.23 4.41
C ILE A 120 -15.19 -7.22 3.26
N LYS A 121 -16.38 -6.88 2.73
CA LYS A 121 -16.51 -5.88 1.66
C LYS A 121 -16.16 -4.47 2.13
N ALA A 122 -16.60 -4.09 3.33
CA ALA A 122 -16.28 -2.79 3.90
C ALA A 122 -14.77 -2.64 4.13
N ASP A 123 -14.14 -3.68 4.68
CA ASP A 123 -12.69 -3.76 4.89
C ASP A 123 -11.96 -3.53 3.53
N HIS A 124 -12.34 -4.26 2.47
CA HIS A 124 -11.70 -4.11 1.15
C HIS A 124 -11.95 -2.76 0.47
N GLN A 125 -13.15 -2.19 0.62
CA GLN A 125 -13.41 -0.85 0.11
C GLN A 125 -12.54 0.20 0.78
N GLN A 126 -12.28 0.05 2.08
CA GLN A 126 -11.36 0.92 2.80
C GLN A 126 -9.92 0.73 2.32
N MET A 127 -9.46 -0.52 2.16
CA MET A 127 -8.12 -0.83 1.63
C MET A 127 -7.90 -0.17 0.26
N GLN A 128 -8.85 -0.34 -0.67
CA GLN A 128 -8.77 0.27 -2.00
C GLN A 128 -8.67 1.81 -1.94
N GLN A 129 -9.39 2.46 -1.03
CA GLN A 129 -9.31 3.91 -0.85
C GLN A 129 -7.95 4.35 -0.29
N GLU A 130 -7.40 3.59 0.66
CA GLU A 130 -6.07 3.85 1.23
C GLU A 130 -4.99 3.73 0.14
N ASP A 131 -5.05 2.68 -0.68
CA ASP A 131 -4.12 2.46 -1.79
C ASP A 131 -4.22 3.53 -2.88
N GLU A 132 -5.44 3.93 -3.26
CA GLU A 132 -5.65 5.02 -4.22
C GLU A 132 -5.06 6.33 -3.73
N GLN A 133 -5.25 6.66 -2.45
CA GLN A 133 -4.67 7.85 -1.84
C GLN A 133 -3.14 7.78 -1.85
N LEU A 134 -2.59 6.63 -1.47
CA LEU A 134 -1.16 6.40 -1.38
C LEU A 134 -0.48 6.51 -2.75
N MET A 135 -1.09 5.94 -3.79
CA MET A 135 -0.64 6.05 -5.17
C MET A 135 -0.73 7.49 -5.71
N ALA A 136 -1.74 8.26 -5.28
CA ALA A 136 -1.83 9.67 -5.61
C ALA A 136 -0.73 10.51 -4.92
N GLU A 137 -0.45 10.25 -3.63
CA GLU A 137 0.66 10.85 -2.89
C GLU A 137 2.01 10.52 -3.57
N HIS A 138 2.21 9.27 -4.00
CA HIS A 138 3.42 8.83 -4.71
C HIS A 138 3.62 9.58 -6.03
N LYS A 139 2.60 9.63 -6.90
CA LYS A 139 2.67 10.36 -8.19
C LYS A 139 3.00 11.84 -8.01
N LYS A 140 2.45 12.47 -6.98
CA LYS A 140 2.77 13.87 -6.64
C LYS A 140 4.25 14.01 -6.29
N MET A 141 4.77 13.07 -5.51
CA MET A 141 6.16 13.09 -5.08
C MET A 141 7.15 12.83 -6.22
N GLU A 142 6.84 11.91 -7.14
CA GLU A 142 7.61 11.72 -8.38
C GLU A 142 7.69 13.00 -9.22
N ALA A 143 6.56 13.73 -9.33
CA ALA A 143 6.51 14.99 -10.06
C ALA A 143 7.36 16.08 -9.39
N GLU A 144 7.31 16.18 -8.05
CA GLU A 144 8.16 17.08 -7.26
C GLU A 144 9.65 16.73 -7.44
N HIS A 145 10.00 15.44 -7.34
CA HIS A 145 11.37 14.97 -7.53
C HIS A 145 11.93 15.33 -8.91
N LYS A 146 11.12 15.13 -9.96
CA LYS A 146 11.49 15.51 -11.32
C LYS A 146 11.77 17.01 -11.43
N LEU A 147 10.91 17.85 -10.83
CA LEU A 147 11.09 19.31 -10.86
C LEU A 147 12.41 19.73 -10.19
N ILE A 148 12.71 19.21 -9.00
CA ILE A 148 13.93 19.59 -8.27
C ILE A 148 15.18 19.09 -9.04
N THR A 149 15.12 17.90 -9.63
CA THR A 149 16.20 17.37 -10.48
C THR A 149 16.43 18.27 -11.72
N GLU A 150 15.37 18.73 -12.38
CA GLU A 150 15.48 19.65 -13.51
C GLU A 150 16.06 21.02 -13.11
N GLN A 151 15.69 21.51 -11.93
CA GLN A 151 16.25 22.74 -11.37
C GLN A 151 17.74 22.59 -11.09
N ASP A 152 18.15 21.50 -10.44
CA ASP A 152 19.56 21.20 -10.16
C ASP A 152 20.40 21.16 -11.46
N GLU A 153 19.92 20.46 -12.48
CA GLU A 153 20.58 20.40 -13.78
C GLU A 153 20.66 21.77 -14.48
N LYS A 154 19.68 22.65 -14.27
CA LYS A 154 19.72 24.03 -14.78
C LYS A 154 20.83 24.83 -14.12
N ILE A 155 20.94 24.77 -12.79
CA ILE A 155 21.96 25.55 -12.06
C ILE A 155 23.37 25.05 -12.39
N LYS A 156 23.58 23.73 -12.45
CA LYS A 156 24.85 23.15 -12.91
C LYS A 156 25.27 23.65 -14.30
N LYS A 157 24.31 23.92 -15.20
CA LYS A 157 24.59 24.51 -16.51
C LYS A 157 24.91 26.00 -16.42
N GLU A 158 24.19 26.76 -15.60
CA GLU A 158 24.48 28.18 -15.33
C GLU A 158 25.92 28.36 -14.83
N ASP A 159 26.36 27.55 -13.86
CA ASP A 159 27.73 27.61 -13.33
C ASP A 159 28.79 27.29 -14.39
N LYS A 160 28.55 26.27 -15.21
CA LYS A 160 29.45 25.90 -16.33
C LYS A 160 29.56 27.01 -17.37
N MET A 161 28.53 27.84 -17.50
CA MET A 161 28.52 28.99 -18.41
C MET A 161 29.08 30.27 -17.76
N GLY A 162 29.40 30.25 -16.46
CA GLY A 162 29.95 31.40 -15.73
C GLY A 162 28.98 32.57 -15.59
N LEU A 163 27.66 32.29 -15.55
CA LEU A 163 26.58 33.27 -15.40
C LEU A 163 26.18 33.49 -13.95
#